data_AF-A0A7Y2NVK0-F1
#
_entry.id   AF-A0A7Y2NVK0-F1
#
_cell.length_a   1.000
_cell.length_b   1.000
_cell.length_c   1.000
_cell.angle_alpha   90.00
_cell.angle_beta   90.00
_cell.angle_gamma   90.00
#
_symmetry.space_group_name_H-M   'P 1'
#
loop_
_entity.id
_entity.type
_entity.pdbx_description
1 polymer ?
#
loop_
_entity_poly.entity_id
_entity_poly.type
_entity_poly.pdbx_seq_one_letter_code
_entity_poly.pdbx_strand_id
1 'polypeptide(L)'
;MMLWLLLIPGLIVAAILTPWLIGERGHLMLPSTRAALASRGASRRGGVLNALHGYVYGRWCYQYISFFVHRVAPWMGPKFKRTWAEHYHGKVLPTNLACEIIRLDHDIKRTDLEHIVPYSTARDIVLTSSPGVTLLDCPCRAAREEPCRPTQVCMLVGGGDWVLEHHPGRARRATQREALELLQAEHERGHIHTAYFK
;
A
#
# COMPACT_ATOMS: atom_id res chain seq x y z
N MET A 1 31.01 7.97 -35.88
CA MET A 1 31.39 7.67 -34.49
C MET A 1 30.73 8.60 -33.46
N MET A 2 30.52 9.90 -33.76
CA MET A 2 29.91 10.87 -32.82
C MET A 2 28.40 10.72 -32.56
N LEU A 3 27.62 10.10 -33.47
CA LEU A 3 26.17 9.97 -33.31
C LEU A 3 25.79 9.13 -32.07
N TRP A 4 26.58 8.08 -31.77
CA TRP A 4 26.36 7.21 -30.61
C TRP A 4 26.56 7.91 -29.26
N LEU A 5 27.40 8.95 -29.21
CA LEU A 5 27.67 9.73 -27.99
C LEU A 5 26.45 10.55 -27.53
N LEU A 6 25.51 10.85 -28.43
CA LEU A 6 24.25 11.53 -28.10
C LEU A 6 23.06 10.59 -28.07
N LEU A 7 23.07 9.54 -28.90
CA LEU A 7 22.01 8.53 -28.94
C LEU A 7 21.94 7.70 -27.66
N ILE A 8 23.08 7.26 -27.10
CA ILE A 8 23.09 6.43 -25.89
C ILE A 8 22.54 7.21 -24.68
N PRO A 9 22.99 8.45 -24.38
CA PRO A 9 22.37 9.25 -23.32
C PRO A 9 20.90 9.54 -23.57
N GLY A 10 20.51 9.82 -24.81
CA GLY A 10 19.10 10.06 -25.17
C GLY A 10 18.22 8.84 -24.89
N LEU A 11 18.67 7.64 -25.21
CA LEU A 11 17.96 6.39 -24.92
C LEU A 11 17.88 6.12 -23.42
N ILE A 12 18.94 6.41 -22.66
CA ILE A 12 18.93 6.25 -21.19
C ILE A 12 17.92 7.22 -20.56
N VAL A 13 17.92 8.48 -20.98
CA VAL A 13 16.98 9.50 -20.51
C VAL A 13 15.54 9.08 -20.83
N ALA A 14 15.28 8.61 -22.05
CA ALA A 14 13.96 8.10 -22.43
C ALA A 14 13.56 6.87 -21.58
N ALA A 15 14.47 5.93 -21.36
CA ALA A 15 14.21 4.72 -20.56
C ALA A 15 13.88 5.03 -19.09
N ILE A 16 14.34 6.16 -18.55
CA ILE A 16 14.03 6.61 -17.18
C ILE A 16 12.76 7.48 -17.16
N LEU A 17 12.67 8.46 -18.06
CA LEU A 17 11.56 9.42 -18.07
C LEU A 17 10.24 8.78 -18.50
N THR A 18 10.25 7.83 -19.45
CA THR A 18 9.01 7.22 -19.93
C THR A 18 8.28 6.44 -18.84
N PRO A 19 8.90 5.49 -18.10
CA PRO A 19 8.23 4.82 -16.98
C PRO A 19 7.81 5.78 -15.87
N TRP A 20 8.60 6.84 -15.62
CA TRP A 20 8.25 7.87 -14.66
C TRP A 20 6.99 8.63 -15.06
N LEU A 21 6.91 9.14 -16.29
CA LEU A 21 5.72 9.83 -16.81
C LEU A 21 4.50 8.89 -16.86
N ILE A 22 4.68 7.61 -17.20
CA ILE A 22 3.59 6.62 -17.13
C ILE A 22 3.13 6.41 -15.68
N GLY A 23 4.07 6.36 -14.75
CA GLY A 23 3.84 6.29 -13.30
C GLY A 23 3.04 7.50 -12.81
N GLU A 24 3.51 8.69 -13.14
CA GLU A 24 2.93 9.99 -12.79
C GLU A 24 1.75 10.40 -13.69
N ARG A 25 1.26 9.48 -14.52
CA ARG A 25 0.08 9.68 -15.39
C ARG A 25 0.19 10.91 -16.31
N GLY A 26 1.39 11.17 -16.83
CA GLY A 26 1.71 12.28 -17.72
C GLY A 26 2.16 13.55 -17.01
N HIS A 27 2.12 13.59 -15.67
CA HIS A 27 2.64 14.69 -14.89
C HIS A 27 4.13 14.52 -14.61
N LEU A 28 4.83 15.62 -14.33
CA LEU A 28 6.22 15.55 -13.85
C LEU A 28 6.29 14.95 -12.44
N MET A 29 5.35 15.31 -11.57
CA MET A 29 5.20 14.74 -10.23
C MET A 29 3.84 15.15 -9.65
N LEU A 30 3.02 14.17 -9.31
CA LEU A 30 1.72 14.33 -8.68
C LEU A 30 1.85 14.86 -7.24
N PRO A 31 0.83 15.56 -6.73
CA PRO A 31 0.84 16.08 -5.35
C PRO A 31 1.06 14.99 -4.30
N SER A 32 0.42 13.83 -4.43
CA SER A 32 0.60 12.72 -3.51
C SER A 32 2.01 12.12 -3.58
N THR A 33 2.64 12.10 -4.76
CA THR A 33 4.05 11.70 -4.91
C THR A 33 4.97 12.62 -4.13
N ARG A 34 4.78 13.92 -4.29
CA ARG A 34 5.54 14.94 -3.55
C ARG A 34 5.33 14.80 -2.03
N ALA A 35 4.09 14.65 -1.60
CA ALA A 35 3.74 14.50 -0.19
C ALA A 35 4.38 13.26 0.42
N ALA A 36 4.35 12.12 -0.28
CA ALA A 36 4.97 10.88 0.17
C ALA A 36 6.50 10.95 0.22
N LEU A 37 7.14 11.73 -0.64
CA LEU A 37 8.58 11.98 -0.56
C LEU A 37 8.93 12.92 0.60
N ALA A 38 8.12 13.96 0.83
CA ALA A 38 8.32 14.92 1.92
C ALA A 38 8.06 14.31 3.31
N SER A 39 7.09 13.40 3.44
CA SER A 39 6.77 12.73 4.70
C SER A 39 7.82 11.70 5.13
N ARG A 40 8.78 11.36 4.26
CA ARG A 40 9.91 10.49 4.58
C ARG A 40 11.00 11.32 5.22
N GLY A 41 10.93 11.47 6.55
CA GLY A 41 11.96 12.16 7.34
C GLY A 41 13.37 11.60 7.09
N ALA A 42 14.40 12.44 7.33
CA ALA A 42 15.80 12.21 6.96
C ALA A 42 16.49 10.97 7.60
N SER A 43 15.85 10.23 8.51
CA SER A 43 16.50 9.20 9.33
C SER A 43 16.10 7.74 9.06
N ARG A 44 15.33 7.42 8.01
CA ARG A 44 14.94 6.02 7.76
C ARG A 44 16.02 5.20 7.04
N ARG A 45 16.47 4.09 7.67
CA ARG A 45 17.34 3.05 7.08
C ARG A 45 16.87 2.69 5.66
N GLY A 46 17.79 2.77 4.69
CA GLY A 46 17.59 2.37 3.28
C GLY A 46 17.23 3.48 2.27
N GLY A 47 17.11 4.74 2.71
CA GLY A 47 17.23 5.94 1.85
C GLY A 47 16.39 5.96 0.56
N VAL A 48 17.04 6.34 -0.56
CA VAL A 48 16.42 6.51 -1.89
C VAL A 48 15.90 5.18 -2.46
N LEU A 49 16.59 4.07 -2.23
CA LEU A 49 16.16 2.75 -2.72
C LEU A 49 14.83 2.33 -2.10
N ASN A 50 14.64 2.55 -0.80
CA ASN A 50 13.35 2.32 -0.16
C ASN A 50 12.27 3.30 -0.63
N ALA A 51 12.64 4.49 -1.11
CA ALA A 51 11.69 5.45 -1.66
C ALA A 51 11.21 5.01 -3.03
N LEU A 52 12.14 4.62 -3.89
CA LEU A 52 11.85 4.06 -5.20
C LEU A 52 11.06 2.75 -5.08
N HIS A 53 11.42 1.87 -4.15
CA HIS A 53 10.66 0.64 -3.91
C HIS A 53 9.23 0.93 -3.45
N GLY A 54 9.04 1.85 -2.51
CA GLY A 54 7.72 2.28 -2.06
C GLY A 54 6.88 2.90 -3.18
N TYR A 55 7.51 3.73 -4.02
CA TYR A 55 6.90 4.31 -5.22
C TYR A 55 6.44 3.21 -6.18
N VAL A 56 7.35 2.32 -6.57
CA VAL A 56 7.08 1.25 -7.54
C VAL A 56 6.00 0.32 -7.01
N TYR A 57 6.11 -0.07 -5.74
CA TYR A 57 5.09 -0.88 -5.06
C TYR A 57 3.74 -0.18 -5.03
N GLY A 58 3.68 1.10 -4.68
CA GLY A 58 2.41 1.84 -4.59
C GLY A 58 1.76 2.08 -5.95
N ARG A 59 2.56 2.44 -6.96
CA ARG A 59 2.07 2.78 -8.31
C ARG A 59 1.68 1.56 -9.13
N TRP A 60 2.46 0.48 -9.07
CA TRP A 60 2.24 -0.74 -9.83
C TRP A 60 1.89 -1.91 -8.93
N CYS A 61 1.17 -1.67 -7.83
CA CYS A 61 0.84 -2.68 -6.81
C CYS A 61 0.22 -3.95 -7.40
N TYR A 62 -0.66 -3.83 -8.39
CA TYR A 62 -1.31 -4.97 -9.05
C TYR A 62 -0.31 -5.83 -9.82
N GLN A 63 0.54 -5.22 -10.64
CA GLN A 63 1.57 -5.93 -11.41
C GLN A 63 2.63 -6.50 -10.48
N TYR A 64 3.06 -5.71 -9.48
CA TYR A 64 4.05 -6.10 -8.49
C TYR A 64 3.59 -7.36 -7.73
N ILE A 65 2.36 -7.34 -7.20
CA ILE A 65 1.82 -8.45 -6.42
C ILE A 65 1.50 -9.65 -7.32
N SER A 66 0.92 -9.42 -8.51
CA SER A 66 0.66 -10.50 -9.48
C SER A 66 1.95 -11.21 -9.89
N PHE A 67 3.00 -10.46 -10.24
CA PHE A 67 4.31 -11.02 -10.54
C PHE A 67 4.85 -11.84 -9.38
N PHE A 68 4.80 -11.31 -8.16
CA PHE A 68 5.26 -12.03 -6.98
C PHE A 68 4.50 -13.34 -6.77
N VAL A 69 3.17 -13.31 -6.78
CA VAL A 69 2.30 -14.47 -6.55
C VAL A 69 2.54 -15.57 -7.59
N HIS A 70 2.70 -15.21 -8.86
CA HIS A 70 2.79 -16.19 -9.95
C HIS A 70 4.21 -16.60 -10.31
N ARG A 71 5.21 -15.75 -10.08
CA ARG A 71 6.59 -15.99 -10.56
C ARG A 71 7.61 -16.15 -9.47
N VAL A 72 7.38 -15.60 -8.28
CA VAL A 72 8.34 -15.67 -7.17
C VAL A 72 7.88 -16.69 -6.15
N ALA A 73 6.66 -16.54 -5.63
CA ALA A 73 6.14 -17.32 -4.51
C ALA A 73 6.13 -18.85 -4.71
N PRO A 74 5.86 -19.40 -5.91
CA PRO A 74 5.89 -20.84 -6.13
C PRO A 74 7.27 -21.47 -5.95
N TRP A 75 8.33 -20.69 -6.20
CA TRP A 75 9.73 -21.14 -6.15
C TRP A 75 10.36 -20.94 -4.76
N MET A 76 9.64 -20.32 -3.82
CA MET A 76 10.15 -20.06 -2.47
C MET A 76 10.06 -21.32 -1.59
N GLY A 77 11.19 -21.76 -1.07
CA GLY A 77 11.24 -22.81 -0.05
C GLY A 77 10.58 -22.39 1.28
N PRO A 78 10.19 -23.35 2.15
CA PRO A 78 9.45 -23.07 3.39
C PRO A 78 10.17 -22.09 4.34
N LYS A 79 11.49 -22.21 4.46
CA LYS A 79 12.31 -21.33 5.30
C LYS A 79 12.22 -19.88 4.84
N PHE A 80 12.32 -19.64 3.53
CA PHE A 80 12.24 -18.31 2.95
C PHE A 80 10.84 -17.71 3.12
N LYS A 81 9.77 -18.51 2.91
CA LYS A 81 8.39 -18.09 3.15
C LYS A 81 8.16 -17.62 4.58
N ARG A 82 8.71 -18.35 5.57
CA ARG A 82 8.60 -17.97 7.00
C ARG A 82 9.33 -16.66 7.29
N THR A 83 10.59 -16.53 6.89
CA THR A 83 11.35 -15.29 7.09
C THR A 83 10.66 -14.11 6.42
N TRP A 84 10.05 -14.29 5.25
CA TRP A 84 9.32 -13.23 4.56
C TRP A 84 8.02 -12.85 5.29
N ALA A 85 7.28 -13.83 5.82
CA ALA A 85 6.06 -13.59 6.59
C ALA A 85 6.34 -12.79 7.89
N GLU A 86 7.48 -13.00 8.52
CA GLU A 86 7.92 -12.24 9.71
C GLU A 86 8.12 -10.74 9.43
N HIS A 87 8.36 -10.36 8.16
CA HIS A 87 8.50 -8.96 7.74
C HIS A 87 7.17 -8.32 7.33
N TYR A 88 6.07 -9.09 7.30
CA TYR A 88 4.75 -8.59 6.97
C TYR A 88 4.02 -8.19 8.25
N HIS A 89 4.11 -6.91 8.62
CA HIS A 89 3.58 -6.39 9.88
C HIS A 89 2.05 -6.27 9.85
N GLY A 90 1.37 -7.40 10.00
CA GLY A 90 -0.08 -7.48 10.09
C GLY A 90 -0.56 -7.92 11.47
N LYS A 91 -1.75 -7.46 11.87
CA LYS A 91 -2.49 -7.97 13.03
C LYS A 91 -3.88 -8.38 12.58
N VAL A 92 -4.23 -9.65 12.85
CA VAL A 92 -5.61 -10.12 12.68
C VAL A 92 -6.48 -9.47 13.75
N LEU A 93 -7.62 -8.93 13.33
CA LEU A 93 -8.55 -8.20 14.20
C LEU A 93 -9.93 -8.89 14.18
N PRO A 94 -10.57 -9.06 15.35
CA PRO A 94 -12.01 -9.23 15.44
C PRO A 94 -12.77 -8.09 14.75
N THR A 95 -13.94 -8.40 14.18
CA THR A 95 -14.78 -7.43 13.45
C THR A 95 -15.15 -6.22 14.28
N ASN A 96 -15.46 -6.39 15.58
CA ASN A 96 -15.76 -5.27 16.47
C ASN A 96 -14.57 -4.31 16.60
N LEU A 97 -13.33 -4.82 16.74
CA LEU A 97 -12.13 -3.97 16.82
C LEU A 97 -11.82 -3.28 15.49
N ALA A 98 -12.03 -3.97 14.36
CA ALA A 98 -11.89 -3.34 13.05
C ALA A 98 -12.89 -2.18 12.89
N CYS A 99 -14.13 -2.36 13.35
CA CYS A 99 -15.15 -1.31 13.36
C CYS A 99 -14.81 -0.16 14.32
N GLU A 100 -14.22 -0.43 15.48
CA GLU A 100 -13.78 0.60 16.43
C GLU A 100 -12.73 1.54 15.83
N ILE A 101 -11.80 1.03 15.04
CA ILE A 101 -10.81 1.86 14.31
C ILE A 101 -11.53 2.86 13.38
N ILE A 102 -12.59 2.41 12.70
CA ILE A 102 -13.36 3.26 11.79
C ILE A 102 -14.25 4.27 12.54
N ARG A 103 -14.75 3.89 13.72
CA ARG A 103 -15.60 4.73 14.58
C ARG A 103 -14.83 5.71 15.46
N LEU A 104 -13.50 5.63 15.46
CA LEU A 104 -12.66 6.38 16.36
C LEU A 104 -13.05 7.87 16.39
N ASP A 105 -13.36 8.39 17.56
CA ASP A 105 -13.88 9.74 17.79
C ASP A 105 -12.85 10.68 18.45
N HIS A 106 -11.67 10.16 18.78
CA HIS A 106 -10.58 10.89 19.41
C HIS A 106 -9.23 10.53 18.77
N ASP A 107 -8.26 11.42 18.89
CA ASP A 107 -6.91 11.15 18.39
C ASP A 107 -6.20 10.09 19.23
N ILE A 108 -5.62 9.09 18.58
CA ILE A 108 -4.70 8.13 19.19
C ILE A 108 -3.29 8.49 18.71
N LYS A 109 -2.49 9.05 19.61
CA LYS A 109 -1.05 9.25 19.44
C LYS A 109 -0.33 8.25 20.33
N ARG A 110 -0.10 7.04 19.82
CA ARG A 110 0.62 5.99 20.53
C ARG A 110 1.91 5.69 19.78
N THR A 111 3.01 6.11 20.39
CA THR A 111 4.38 5.90 19.92
C THR A 111 5.03 4.76 20.70
N ASP A 112 6.04 4.13 20.11
CA ASP A 112 6.84 3.06 20.72
C ASP A 112 6.02 1.84 21.19
N LEU A 113 5.17 1.33 20.30
CA LEU A 113 4.30 0.19 20.56
C LEU A 113 5.02 -1.17 20.51
N GLU A 114 6.28 -1.30 20.92
CA GLU A 114 7.05 -2.55 20.77
C GLU A 114 6.34 -3.78 21.36
N HIS A 115 5.65 -3.64 22.49
CA HIS A 115 4.91 -4.74 23.11
C HIS A 115 3.62 -5.12 22.38
N ILE A 116 3.07 -4.24 21.53
CA ILE A 116 1.80 -4.42 20.82
C ILE A 116 2.04 -4.72 19.32
N VAL A 117 3.04 -4.07 18.73
CA VAL A 117 3.55 -4.19 17.37
C VAL A 117 5.03 -4.57 17.47
N PRO A 118 5.35 -5.88 17.59
CA PRO A 118 6.69 -6.36 17.94
C PRO A 118 7.66 -6.37 16.75
N TYR A 119 7.69 -5.27 16.00
CA TYR A 119 8.47 -5.12 14.78
C TYR A 119 9.42 -3.93 14.90
N SER A 120 10.57 -4.00 14.25
CA SER A 120 11.61 -2.95 14.33
C SER A 120 11.24 -1.66 13.56
N THR A 121 10.12 -1.65 12.84
CA THR A 121 9.58 -0.52 12.07
C THR A 121 8.06 -0.44 12.25
N ALA A 122 7.45 0.69 11.89
CA ALA A 122 6.00 0.95 12.03
C ALA A 122 5.46 0.85 13.48
N ARG A 123 6.22 1.39 14.46
CA ARG A 123 5.86 1.40 15.90
C ARG A 123 4.98 2.57 16.34
N ASP A 124 4.73 3.51 15.44
CA ASP A 124 3.90 4.69 15.71
C ASP A 124 2.54 4.49 15.05
N ILE A 125 1.49 4.42 15.87
CA ILE A 125 0.11 4.50 15.39
C ILE A 125 -0.38 5.92 15.68
N VAL A 126 -0.53 6.69 14.60
CA VAL A 126 -1.15 8.01 14.63
C VAL A 126 -2.48 7.89 13.90
N LEU A 127 -3.56 7.72 14.66
CA LEU A 127 -4.92 7.77 14.14
C LEU A 127 -5.54 9.09 14.60
N THR A 128 -6.10 9.84 13.66
CA THR A 128 -6.89 11.04 13.98
C THR A 128 -8.34 10.65 14.22
N SER A 129 -9.03 11.45 15.02
CA SER A 129 -10.49 11.38 15.16
C SER A 129 -11.19 11.39 13.79
N SER A 130 -12.25 10.57 13.67
CA SER A 130 -13.03 10.34 12.45
C SER A 130 -12.17 10.13 11.21
N PRO A 131 -11.31 9.10 11.18
CA PRO A 131 -10.35 8.95 10.11
C PRO A 131 -11.08 8.69 8.79
N GLY A 132 -10.80 9.51 7.77
CA GLY A 132 -11.34 9.30 6.44
C GLY A 132 -10.94 7.92 5.89
N VAL A 133 -11.85 7.23 5.21
CA VAL A 133 -11.60 5.90 4.64
C VAL A 133 -11.53 5.99 3.12
N THR A 134 -10.48 5.42 2.55
CA THR A 134 -10.35 5.21 1.10
C THR A 134 -10.39 3.72 0.81
N LEU A 135 -11.31 3.31 -0.06
CA LEU A 135 -11.37 1.94 -0.54
C LEU A 135 -10.50 1.79 -1.79
N LEU A 136 -9.90 0.61 -1.92
CA LEU A 136 -9.10 0.18 -3.08
C LEU A 136 -9.48 -1.25 -3.46
N ASP A 137 -9.58 -1.54 -4.76
CA ASP A 137 -9.60 -2.92 -5.26
C ASP A 137 -8.38 -3.67 -4.76
N CYS A 138 -8.61 -4.71 -3.95
CA CYS A 138 -7.57 -5.48 -3.29
C CYS A 138 -6.61 -6.07 -4.34
N PRO A 139 -5.33 -5.62 -4.37
CA PRO A 139 -4.37 -6.14 -5.34
C PRO A 139 -4.12 -7.64 -5.17
N CYS A 140 -4.23 -8.14 -3.94
CA CYS A 140 -4.08 -9.56 -3.62
C CYS A 140 -5.25 -10.40 -4.17
N ARG A 141 -6.49 -9.91 -4.10
CA ARG A 141 -7.64 -10.56 -4.74
C ARG A 141 -7.48 -10.48 -6.26
N ALA A 142 -7.19 -9.30 -6.80
CA ALA A 142 -7.01 -9.08 -8.24
C ALA A 142 -5.89 -9.92 -8.89
N ALA A 143 -4.94 -10.43 -8.10
CA ALA A 143 -3.89 -11.32 -8.58
C ALA A 143 -4.33 -12.79 -8.71
N ARG A 144 -5.51 -13.17 -8.21
CA ARG A 144 -6.03 -14.55 -8.29
C ARG A 144 -6.87 -14.74 -9.56
N GLU A 145 -6.81 -15.94 -10.12
CA GLU A 145 -7.65 -16.34 -11.27
C GLU A 145 -9.13 -16.37 -10.87
N GLU A 146 -9.43 -16.95 -9.71
CA GLU A 146 -10.77 -16.96 -9.10
C GLU A 146 -10.75 -16.15 -7.80
N PRO A 147 -10.91 -14.81 -7.87
CA PRO A 147 -10.83 -13.96 -6.69
C PRO A 147 -12.09 -14.04 -5.83
N CYS A 148 -11.91 -13.96 -4.50
CA CYS A 148 -13.01 -13.62 -3.59
C CYS A 148 -13.66 -12.32 -4.04
N ARG A 149 -14.99 -12.24 -3.97
CA ARG A 149 -15.77 -11.04 -4.29
C ARG A 149 -16.45 -10.48 -3.04
N PRO A 150 -16.65 -9.15 -2.95
CA PRO A 150 -16.20 -8.10 -3.87
C PRO A 150 -14.67 -7.87 -3.86
N THR A 151 -14.12 -7.20 -4.88
CA THR A 151 -12.67 -6.91 -4.94
C THR A 151 -12.29 -5.66 -4.18
N GLN A 152 -13.17 -4.66 -4.11
CA GLN A 152 -12.94 -3.37 -3.44
C GLN A 152 -13.12 -3.50 -1.92
N VAL A 153 -12.10 -4.04 -1.26
CA VAL A 153 -12.14 -4.35 0.19
C VAL A 153 -10.95 -3.82 0.98
N CYS A 154 -9.88 -3.36 0.32
CA CYS A 154 -8.74 -2.78 1.04
C CYS A 154 -9.10 -1.38 1.51
N MET A 155 -8.94 -1.12 2.80
CA MET A 155 -9.21 0.17 3.44
C MET A 155 -7.91 0.87 3.79
N LEU A 156 -7.73 2.09 3.29
CA LEU A 156 -6.71 3.01 3.78
C LEU A 156 -7.42 3.98 4.74
N VAL A 157 -7.08 3.89 6.02
CA VAL A 157 -7.70 4.65 7.11
C VAL A 157 -6.82 5.86 7.45
N GLY A 158 -7.41 7.06 7.50
CA GLY A 158 -6.70 8.31 7.78
C GLY A 158 -5.87 8.86 6.61
N GLY A 159 -6.06 8.35 5.40
CA GLY A 159 -5.28 8.74 4.23
C GLY A 159 -5.83 8.19 2.91
N GLY A 160 -4.95 8.05 1.91
CA GLY A 160 -5.28 7.41 0.63
C GLY A 160 -5.26 8.31 -0.60
N ASP A 161 -4.81 9.56 -0.48
CA ASP A 161 -4.63 10.45 -1.65
C ASP A 161 -3.73 9.84 -2.72
N TRP A 162 -2.68 9.12 -2.30
CA TRP A 162 -1.84 8.36 -3.21
C TRP A 162 -2.63 7.43 -4.12
N VAL A 163 -3.52 6.61 -3.56
CA VAL A 163 -4.23 5.61 -4.35
C VAL A 163 -5.35 6.26 -5.18
N LEU A 164 -5.92 7.37 -4.72
CA LEU A 164 -6.91 8.13 -5.48
C LEU A 164 -6.28 8.77 -6.73
N GLU A 165 -5.08 9.34 -6.60
CA GLU A 165 -4.37 9.94 -7.74
C GLU A 165 -3.81 8.88 -8.70
N HIS A 166 -3.21 7.81 -8.17
CA HIS A 166 -2.53 6.81 -9.01
C HIS A 166 -3.45 5.71 -9.54
N HIS A 167 -4.59 5.45 -8.89
CA HIS A 167 -5.53 4.38 -9.24
C HIS A 167 -7.00 4.87 -9.25
N PRO A 168 -7.35 5.95 -9.97
CA PRO A 168 -8.69 6.57 -9.90
C PRO A 168 -9.83 5.66 -10.34
N GLY A 169 -9.55 4.66 -11.19
CA GLY A 169 -10.55 3.67 -11.63
C GLY A 169 -10.74 2.50 -10.67
N ARG A 170 -9.97 2.44 -9.57
CA ARG A 170 -9.96 1.32 -8.60
C ARG A 170 -10.04 1.78 -7.15
N ALA A 171 -9.89 3.08 -6.92
CA ALA A 171 -9.91 3.69 -5.60
C ALA A 171 -11.01 4.74 -5.51
N ARG A 172 -11.64 4.85 -4.34
CA ARG A 172 -12.61 5.91 -4.03
C ARG A 172 -12.64 6.21 -2.54
N ARG A 173 -13.07 7.42 -2.18
CA ARG A 173 -13.45 7.71 -0.79
C ARG A 173 -14.72 6.92 -0.45
N ALA A 174 -14.79 6.48 0.80
CA ALA A 174 -15.99 5.85 1.36
C ALA A 174 -16.46 6.63 2.59
N THR A 175 -17.77 6.62 2.80
CA THR A 175 -18.33 7.12 4.05
C THR A 175 -18.00 6.16 5.20
N GLN A 176 -18.05 6.65 6.43
CA GLN A 176 -17.86 5.79 7.61
C GLN A 176 -18.87 4.65 7.63
N ARG A 177 -20.14 4.93 7.29
CA ARG A 177 -21.21 3.93 7.18
C ARG A 177 -20.86 2.84 6.15
N GLU A 178 -20.45 3.23 4.94
CA GLU A 178 -20.05 2.28 3.90
C GLU A 178 -18.88 1.39 4.34
N ALA A 179 -17.88 1.95 5.03
CA ALA A 179 -16.75 1.19 5.53
C ALA A 179 -17.19 0.17 6.60
N LEU A 180 -18.06 0.56 7.53
CA LEU A 180 -18.60 -0.33 8.56
C LEU A 180 -19.47 -1.46 7.98
N GLU A 181 -20.35 -1.12 7.03
CA GLU A 181 -21.18 -2.10 6.31
C GLU A 181 -20.30 -3.10 5.55
N LEU A 182 -19.23 -2.63 4.92
CA LEU A 182 -18.30 -3.49 4.21
C LEU A 182 -17.54 -4.44 5.16
N LEU A 183 -17.05 -3.95 6.31
CA LEU A 183 -16.42 -4.82 7.31
C LEU A 183 -17.38 -5.93 7.76
N GLN A 184 -18.61 -5.56 8.12
CA GLN A 184 -19.61 -6.51 8.56
C GLN A 184 -19.96 -7.54 7.47
N ALA A 185 -20.18 -7.08 6.24
CA ALA A 185 -20.52 -7.97 5.13
C ALA A 185 -19.37 -8.93 4.77
N GLU A 186 -18.10 -8.49 4.87
CA GLU A 186 -16.96 -9.39 4.68
C GLU A 186 -16.86 -10.43 5.80
N HIS A 187 -17.13 -10.04 7.05
CA HIS A 187 -17.18 -10.99 8.16
C HIS A 187 -18.26 -12.05 7.98
N GLU A 188 -19.47 -11.66 7.55
CA GLU A 188 -20.59 -12.57 7.28
C GLU A 188 -20.29 -13.55 6.14
N ARG A 189 -19.44 -13.16 5.19
CA ARG A 189 -18.92 -14.07 4.14
C ARG A 189 -17.85 -15.04 4.66
N GLY A 190 -17.46 -14.96 5.93
CA GLY A 190 -16.41 -15.76 6.55
C GLY A 190 -15.00 -15.22 6.32
N HIS A 191 -14.85 -13.98 5.85
CA HIS A 191 -13.53 -13.35 5.72
C HIS A 191 -13.05 -12.76 7.05
N ILE A 192 -11.73 -12.76 7.23
CA ILE A 192 -11.07 -12.19 8.41
C ILE A 192 -10.57 -10.78 8.13
N HIS A 193 -10.54 -9.93 9.15
CA HIS A 193 -9.94 -8.60 9.07
C HIS A 193 -8.47 -8.65 9.48
N THR A 194 -7.62 -7.99 8.70
CA THR A 194 -6.21 -7.81 9.02
C THR A 194 -5.84 -6.35 8.84
N ALA A 195 -5.33 -5.72 9.89
CA ALA A 195 -4.72 -4.41 9.81
C ALA A 195 -3.23 -4.57 9.49
N TYR A 196 -2.73 -3.78 8.54
CA TYR A 196 -1.33 -3.77 8.15
C TYR A 196 -0.70 -2.43 8.53
N PHE A 197 0.49 -2.48 9.14
CA PHE A 197 1.21 -1.31 9.63
C PHE A 197 2.47 -1.10 8.78
N LYS A 198 2.71 0.14 8.33
CA LYS A 198 3.87 0.53 7.51
C LYS A 198 4.48 1.84 7.97
#